data_AF-A0A972XLY6-F1
#
_entry.id   AF-A0A972XLY6-F1
#
_cell.length_a   1.000
_cell.length_b   1.000
_cell.length_c   1.000
_cell.angle_alpha   90.00
_cell.angle_beta   90.00
_cell.angle_gamma   90.00
#
_symmetry.space_group_name_H-M   'P 1'
#
loop_
_entity.id
_entity.type
_entity.pdbx_description
1 polymer ?
#
loop_
_entity_poly.entity_id
_entity_poly.type
_entity_poly.pdbx_seq_one_letter_code
_entity_poly.pdbx_strand_id
1 'polypeptide(L)'
;DFRRLREGSPALKSASQRQNKIAETAFILEDSLISLGKKVMPLSQLITRETTEMHNRLNEAANMMKERKWPLVQARQQQSMASINKLAVMLSDLLQQMQNQQMQMKPGKKGKGKQKPQGSWAARQQKLNQKARESRADKQGPMSEDMIKIAQEQARLRQELEEKLQDIQGRPGSDNLEKSLKDLIKNMEKNETDFVNKRLNQELQNRQDLMLPILLESEKALKEQGEDPKKESKNALEKFRESPPPNLLPYLKKLEENRSLYQRKPVDLTPSYQEKVLRYLNQFK
;
A
#
# COMPACT_ATOMS: atom_id res chain seq x y z
N ASP A 1 30.24 -27.68 -25.73
CA ASP A 1 29.57 -28.98 -25.51
C ASP A 1 30.64 -30.01 -25.15
N PHE A 2 30.71 -30.45 -23.90
CA PHE A 2 31.80 -31.32 -23.40
C PHE A 2 31.71 -32.75 -23.96
N ARG A 3 30.53 -33.21 -24.39
CA ARG A 3 30.32 -34.56 -24.97
C ARG A 3 31.04 -34.78 -26.31
N ARG A 4 31.32 -33.69 -27.02
CA ARG A 4 31.92 -33.74 -28.37
C ARG A 4 33.44 -33.56 -28.36
N LEU A 5 34.04 -33.34 -27.18
CA LEU A 5 35.45 -33.04 -27.06
C LEU A 5 36.25 -34.31 -26.77
N ARG A 6 37.22 -34.61 -27.64
CA ARG A 6 38.12 -35.75 -27.49
C ARG A 6 38.99 -35.57 -26.24
N GLU A 7 39.15 -36.65 -25.47
CA GLU A 7 40.01 -36.67 -24.29
C GLU A 7 41.44 -36.25 -24.65
N GLY A 8 42.03 -35.34 -23.85
CA GLY A 8 43.36 -34.79 -24.08
C GLY A 8 43.47 -33.73 -25.19
N SER A 9 42.37 -33.36 -25.86
CA SER A 9 42.42 -32.33 -26.89
C SER A 9 42.71 -30.92 -26.33
N PRO A 10 43.42 -30.05 -27.07
CA PRO A 10 43.59 -28.64 -26.70
C PRO A 10 42.24 -27.92 -26.49
N ALA A 11 41.21 -28.32 -27.23
CA ALA A 11 39.85 -27.81 -27.10
C ALA A 11 39.24 -28.13 -25.73
N LEU A 12 39.43 -29.36 -25.21
CA LEU A 12 38.99 -29.73 -23.87
C LEU A 12 39.71 -28.93 -22.78
N LYS A 13 41.03 -28.76 -22.91
CA LYS A 13 41.83 -27.93 -22.00
C LYS A 13 41.31 -26.50 -21.95
N SER A 14 41.04 -25.91 -23.12
CA SER A 14 40.48 -24.56 -23.22
C SER A 14 39.07 -24.45 -22.63
N ALA A 15 38.23 -25.49 -22.78
CA ALA A 15 36.88 -25.53 -22.23
C ALA A 15 36.90 -25.63 -20.70
N SER A 16 37.80 -26.44 -20.13
CA SER A 16 38.00 -26.51 -18.69
C SER A 16 38.52 -25.21 -18.09
N GLN A 17 39.48 -24.55 -18.75
CA GLN A 17 39.97 -23.22 -18.34
C GLN A 17 38.86 -22.17 -18.34
N ARG A 18 38.01 -22.16 -19.38
CA ARG A 18 36.83 -21.28 -19.43
C ARG A 18 35.86 -21.56 -18.31
N GLN A 19 35.60 -22.84 -17.99
CA GLN A 19 34.69 -23.19 -16.91
C GLN A 19 35.21 -22.76 -15.53
N ASN A 20 36.52 -22.89 -15.27
CA ASN A 20 37.11 -22.39 -14.03
C ASN A 20 36.97 -20.88 -13.92
N LYS A 21 37.23 -20.15 -15.01
CA LYS A 21 37.03 -18.69 -15.04
C LYS A 21 35.58 -18.29 -14.78
N ILE A 22 34.60 -19.06 -15.28
CA ILE A 22 33.18 -18.84 -15.00
C ILE A 22 32.89 -19.02 -13.51
N ALA A 23 33.41 -20.08 -12.87
CA ALA A 23 33.23 -20.32 -11.45
C ALA A 23 33.85 -19.19 -10.59
N GLU A 24 35.08 -18.77 -10.92
CA GLU A 24 35.75 -17.64 -10.25
C GLU A 24 34.98 -16.32 -10.41
N THR A 25 34.46 -16.05 -11.62
CA THR A 25 33.67 -14.83 -11.88
C THR A 25 32.33 -14.89 -11.12
N ALA A 26 31.70 -16.06 -11.07
CA ALA A 26 30.45 -16.26 -10.35
C ALA A 26 30.60 -16.00 -8.85
N PHE A 27 31.75 -16.34 -8.25
CA PHE A 27 32.06 -16.03 -6.85
C PHE A 27 32.07 -14.51 -6.58
N ILE A 28 32.71 -13.72 -7.45
CA ILE A 28 32.75 -12.26 -7.31
C ILE A 28 31.34 -11.65 -7.50
N LEU A 29 30.58 -12.19 -8.45
CA LEU A 29 29.22 -11.75 -8.71
C LEU A 29 28.27 -12.13 -7.57
N GLU A 30 28.51 -13.24 -6.86
CA GLU A 30 27.68 -13.70 -5.76
C GLU A 30 27.61 -12.68 -4.63
N ASP A 31 28.75 -12.18 -4.14
CA ASP A 31 28.77 -11.16 -3.09
C ASP A 31 28.05 -9.88 -3.51
N SER A 32 28.23 -9.49 -4.77
CA SER A 32 27.55 -8.32 -5.36
C SER A 32 26.05 -8.52 -5.45
N LEU A 33 25.59 -9.70 -5.89
CA LEU A 33 24.18 -10.06 -6.04
C LEU A 33 23.49 -10.25 -4.70
N ILE A 34 24.16 -10.84 -3.70
CA ILE A 34 23.66 -10.96 -2.33
C ILE A 34 23.54 -9.58 -1.68
N SER A 35 24.56 -8.73 -1.85
CA SER A 35 24.53 -7.34 -1.37
C SER A 35 23.40 -6.54 -2.01
N LEU A 36 23.21 -6.68 -3.33
CA LEU A 36 22.10 -6.07 -4.03
C LEU A 36 20.75 -6.61 -3.54
N GLY A 37 20.63 -7.94 -3.40
CA GLY A 37 19.43 -8.60 -2.89
C GLY A 37 19.02 -8.07 -1.51
N LYS A 38 19.98 -7.87 -0.60
CA LYS A 38 19.72 -7.27 0.73
C LYS A 38 19.14 -5.87 0.66
N LYS A 39 19.57 -5.06 -0.31
CA LYS A 39 19.07 -3.69 -0.50
C LYS A 39 17.71 -3.66 -1.18
N VAL A 40 17.36 -4.72 -1.91
CA VAL A 40 16.13 -4.81 -2.66
C VAL A 40 15.22 -5.88 -2.06
N MET A 41 14.64 -5.56 -0.90
CA MET A 41 13.49 -6.30 -0.40
C MET A 41 12.33 -6.11 -1.39
N PRO A 42 11.61 -7.20 -1.77
CA PRO A 42 11.47 -8.48 -1.05
C PRO A 42 12.28 -9.66 -1.63
N LEU A 43 12.97 -9.49 -2.76
CA LEU A 43 13.56 -10.61 -3.52
C LEU A 43 14.89 -11.14 -2.94
N SER A 44 15.39 -10.53 -1.86
CA SER A 44 16.67 -10.84 -1.20
C SER A 44 16.94 -12.34 -1.02
N GLN A 45 16.01 -13.06 -0.39
CA GLN A 45 16.22 -14.48 -0.04
C GLN A 45 16.23 -15.39 -1.27
N LEU A 46 15.45 -15.04 -2.30
CA LEU A 46 15.39 -15.78 -3.55
C LEU A 46 16.63 -15.52 -4.41
N ILE A 47 17.05 -14.25 -4.54
CA ILE A 47 18.30 -13.88 -5.20
C ILE A 47 19.45 -14.59 -4.51
N THR A 48 19.50 -14.57 -3.18
CA THR A 48 20.51 -15.28 -2.39
C THR A 48 20.47 -16.78 -2.68
N ARG A 49 19.30 -17.43 -2.62
CA ARG A 49 19.16 -18.87 -2.86
C ARG A 49 19.61 -19.27 -4.28
N GLU A 50 19.10 -18.60 -5.31
CA GLU A 50 19.45 -18.95 -6.70
C GLU A 50 20.93 -18.66 -7.00
N THR A 51 21.52 -17.65 -6.35
CA THR A 51 22.96 -17.34 -6.44
C THR A 51 23.80 -18.43 -5.77
N THR A 52 23.44 -18.85 -4.56
CA THR A 52 24.14 -19.96 -3.87
C THR A 52 23.96 -21.29 -4.60
N GLU A 53 22.78 -21.57 -5.16
CA GLU A 53 22.56 -22.76 -6.00
C GLU A 53 23.42 -22.73 -7.27
N MET A 54 23.51 -21.58 -7.93
CA MET A 54 24.40 -21.38 -9.08
C MET A 54 25.86 -21.65 -8.68
N HIS A 55 26.33 -21.07 -7.57
CA HIS A 55 27.68 -21.27 -7.05
C HIS A 55 27.98 -22.75 -6.79
N ASN A 56 27.12 -23.43 -6.03
CA ASN A 56 27.29 -24.84 -5.70
C ASN A 56 27.37 -25.72 -6.95
N ARG A 57 26.51 -25.47 -7.95
CA ARG A 57 26.51 -26.21 -9.22
C ARG A 57 27.78 -25.97 -10.03
N LEU A 58 28.34 -24.75 -10.02
CA LEU A 58 29.60 -24.43 -10.69
C LEU A 58 30.79 -25.13 -10.03
N ASN A 59 30.82 -25.18 -8.69
CA ASN A 59 31.85 -25.91 -7.95
C ASN A 59 31.74 -27.43 -8.16
N GLU A 60 30.54 -27.98 -8.13
CA GLU A 60 30.30 -29.39 -8.47
C GLU A 60 30.77 -29.70 -9.89
N ALA A 61 30.46 -28.83 -10.86
CA ALA A 61 30.96 -28.97 -12.23
C ALA A 61 32.50 -28.94 -12.27
N ALA A 62 33.14 -28.05 -11.51
CA ALA A 62 34.60 -27.98 -11.42
C ALA A 62 35.22 -29.26 -10.82
N ASN A 63 34.63 -29.82 -9.77
CA ASN A 63 35.09 -31.08 -9.19
C ASN A 63 34.86 -32.27 -10.13
N MET A 64 33.70 -32.34 -10.80
CA MET A 64 33.42 -33.35 -11.81
C MET A 64 34.38 -33.28 -13.01
N MET A 65 34.88 -32.09 -13.36
CA MET A 65 35.94 -31.93 -14.38
C MET A 65 37.27 -32.53 -13.92
N LYS A 66 37.66 -32.36 -12.64
CA LYS A 66 38.88 -32.97 -12.08
C LYS A 66 38.80 -34.49 -12.13
N GLU A 67 37.62 -35.03 -11.87
CA GLU A 67 37.32 -36.47 -11.94
C GLU A 67 37.04 -36.98 -13.36
N ARG A 68 37.14 -36.11 -14.39
CA ARG A 68 36.87 -36.42 -15.80
C ARG A 68 35.46 -36.97 -16.07
N LYS A 69 34.49 -36.64 -15.22
CA LYS A 69 33.07 -37.03 -15.37
C LYS A 69 32.33 -36.08 -16.32
N TRP A 70 32.79 -35.98 -17.56
CA TRP A 70 32.32 -34.99 -18.55
C TRP A 70 30.80 -34.94 -18.79
N PRO A 71 30.06 -36.07 -18.82
CA PRO A 71 28.60 -36.02 -18.96
C PRO A 71 27.91 -35.30 -17.79
N LEU A 72 28.44 -35.46 -16.57
CA LEU A 72 27.90 -34.81 -15.37
C LEU A 72 28.27 -33.32 -15.31
N VAL A 73 29.47 -32.95 -15.77
CA VAL A 73 29.90 -31.54 -15.89
C VAL A 73 28.90 -30.73 -16.70
N GLN A 74 28.47 -31.26 -17.84
CA GLN A 74 27.51 -30.58 -18.70
C GLN A 74 26.13 -30.46 -18.06
N ALA A 75 25.67 -31.51 -17.36
CA ALA A 75 24.40 -31.45 -16.64
C ALA A 75 24.43 -30.37 -15.54
N ARG A 76 25.50 -30.29 -14.75
CA ARG A 76 25.67 -29.25 -13.72
C ARG A 76 25.79 -27.85 -14.32
N GLN A 77 26.51 -27.69 -15.44
CA GLN A 77 26.54 -26.42 -16.17
C GLN A 77 25.16 -25.99 -16.64
N GLN A 78 24.35 -26.88 -17.22
CA GLN A 78 23.00 -26.55 -17.66
C GLN A 78 22.11 -26.12 -16.50
N GLN A 79 22.21 -26.80 -15.36
CA GLN A 79 21.50 -26.40 -14.14
C GLN A 79 21.98 -25.04 -13.62
N SER A 80 23.27 -24.73 -13.69
CA SER A 80 23.80 -23.41 -13.34
C SER A 80 23.27 -22.31 -14.28
N MET A 81 23.28 -22.56 -15.59
CA MET A 81 22.70 -21.65 -16.59
C MET A 81 21.20 -21.39 -16.36
N ALA A 82 20.45 -22.40 -15.91
CA ALA A 82 19.05 -22.22 -15.55
C ALA A 82 18.88 -21.26 -14.35
N SER A 83 19.72 -21.36 -13.32
CA SER A 83 19.71 -20.42 -12.18
C SER A 83 20.16 -19.01 -12.60
N ILE A 84 21.15 -18.89 -13.48
CA ILE A 84 21.56 -17.60 -14.07
C ILE A 84 20.42 -16.95 -14.83
N ASN A 85 19.71 -17.71 -15.68
CA ASN A 85 18.57 -17.18 -16.44
C ASN A 85 17.45 -16.71 -15.51
N LYS A 86 17.14 -17.47 -14.45
CA LYS A 86 16.17 -17.03 -13.43
C LYS A 86 16.63 -15.73 -12.76
N LEU A 87 17.88 -15.63 -12.34
CA LEU A 87 18.45 -14.42 -11.75
C LEU A 87 18.33 -13.23 -12.70
N ALA A 88 18.68 -13.41 -13.98
CA ALA A 88 18.61 -12.37 -14.99
C ALA A 88 17.17 -11.86 -15.19
N VAL A 89 16.18 -12.77 -15.28
CA VAL A 89 14.76 -12.39 -15.38
C VAL A 89 14.32 -11.60 -14.15
N MET A 90 14.62 -12.11 -12.94
CA MET A 90 14.25 -11.43 -11.70
C MET A 90 14.86 -10.03 -11.57
N LEU A 91 16.13 -9.88 -11.94
CA LEU A 91 16.82 -8.60 -11.90
C LEU A 91 16.31 -7.65 -12.99
N SER A 92 15.95 -8.15 -14.16
CA SER A 92 15.34 -7.37 -15.24
C SER A 92 13.97 -6.84 -14.84
N ASP A 93 13.11 -7.70 -14.30
CA ASP A 93 11.77 -7.34 -13.82
C ASP A 93 11.87 -6.27 -12.72
N LEU A 94 12.81 -6.46 -11.79
CA LEU A 94 13.10 -5.50 -10.75
C LEU A 94 13.53 -4.14 -11.32
N LEU A 95 14.47 -4.13 -12.27
CA LEU A 95 15.00 -2.90 -12.84
C LEU A 95 13.93 -2.13 -13.63
N GLN A 96 13.13 -2.85 -14.41
CA GLN A 96 12.00 -2.27 -15.14
C GLN A 96 10.96 -1.69 -14.18
N GLN A 97 10.73 -2.34 -13.04
CA GLN A 97 9.81 -1.87 -12.02
C GLN A 97 10.33 -0.60 -11.31
N MET A 98 11.62 -0.56 -10.96
CA MET A 98 12.26 0.63 -10.40
C MET A 98 12.20 1.81 -11.38
N GLN A 99 12.44 1.57 -12.67
CA GLN A 99 12.33 2.60 -13.70
C GLN A 99 10.90 3.14 -13.82
N ASN A 100 9.90 2.27 -13.75
CA ASN A 100 8.49 2.66 -13.77
C ASN A 100 8.06 3.45 -12.51
N GLN A 101 8.60 3.13 -11.34
CA GLN A 101 8.40 3.95 -10.14
C GLN A 101 9.07 5.32 -10.26
N GLN A 102 10.31 5.35 -10.76
CA GLN A 102 11.05 6.60 -10.92
C GLN A 102 10.40 7.52 -11.97
N MET A 103 9.76 6.95 -13.00
CA MET A 103 8.94 7.70 -13.96
C MET A 103 7.67 8.29 -13.34
N GLN A 104 7.06 7.62 -12.35
CA GLN A 104 5.92 8.15 -11.59
C GLN A 104 6.34 9.24 -10.59
N MET A 105 7.59 9.19 -10.11
CA MET A 105 8.15 10.13 -9.14
C MET A 105 8.82 11.37 -9.78
N LYS A 106 8.96 11.46 -11.12
CA LYS A 106 9.56 12.64 -11.75
C LYS A 106 8.68 13.91 -11.53
N PRO A 107 9.18 14.94 -10.82
CA PRO A 107 8.47 16.20 -10.65
C PRO A 107 8.64 17.04 -11.92
N GLY A 108 7.79 16.82 -12.92
CA GLY A 108 8.04 17.45 -14.22
C GLY A 108 6.96 17.41 -15.28
N LYS A 109 5.70 17.06 -14.96
CA LYS A 109 4.55 17.36 -15.84
C LYS A 109 3.31 17.68 -14.99
N LYS A 110 3.18 18.95 -14.61
CA LYS A 110 1.88 19.55 -14.28
C LYS A 110 1.03 19.51 -15.56
N GLY A 111 0.09 18.59 -15.64
CA GLY A 111 -0.84 18.51 -16.77
C GLY A 111 -1.78 17.32 -16.67
N LYS A 112 -2.87 17.51 -15.92
CA LYS A 112 -4.13 16.72 -15.93
C LYS A 112 -3.99 15.20 -15.92
N GLY A 113 -4.23 14.63 -14.73
CA GLY A 113 -4.42 13.19 -14.55
C GLY A 113 -3.46 12.56 -13.56
N LYS A 114 -3.33 13.12 -12.35
CA LYS A 114 -2.94 12.31 -11.20
C LYS A 114 -4.01 11.20 -11.08
N GLN A 115 -3.75 10.02 -11.64
CA GLN A 115 -4.27 8.81 -11.03
C GLN A 115 -3.72 8.84 -9.61
N LYS A 116 -4.53 9.35 -8.67
CA LYS A 116 -4.40 8.99 -7.26
C LYS A 116 -4.18 7.47 -7.23
N PRO A 117 -3.24 6.93 -6.45
CA PRO A 117 -3.28 5.51 -6.15
C PRO A 117 -4.71 5.23 -5.69
N GLN A 118 -5.44 4.47 -6.50
CA GLN A 118 -6.90 4.37 -6.40
C GLN A 118 -7.21 3.46 -5.21
N GLY A 119 -7.22 4.02 -3.99
CA GLY A 119 -7.65 3.34 -2.78
C GLY A 119 -6.80 3.66 -1.55
N SER A 120 -7.47 3.64 -0.40
CA SER A 120 -6.87 3.56 0.94
C SER A 120 -5.84 2.42 1.02
N TRP A 121 -4.80 2.55 1.85
CA TRP A 121 -3.85 1.47 2.16
C TRP A 121 -4.57 0.21 2.62
N ALA A 122 -5.59 0.35 3.47
CA ALA A 122 -6.42 -0.78 3.91
C ALA A 122 -7.12 -1.46 2.71
N ALA A 123 -7.66 -0.69 1.77
CA ALA A 123 -8.29 -1.24 0.56
C ALA A 123 -7.27 -1.95 -0.36
N ARG A 124 -6.04 -1.43 -0.46
CA ARG A 124 -4.96 -2.10 -1.21
C ARG A 124 -4.52 -3.38 -0.53
N GLN A 125 -4.33 -3.36 0.79
CA GLN A 125 -3.99 -4.55 1.56
C GLN A 125 -5.09 -5.61 1.48
N GLN A 126 -6.36 -5.22 1.46
CA GLN A 126 -7.48 -6.16 1.31
C GLN A 126 -7.45 -6.88 -0.04
N LYS A 127 -7.14 -6.15 -1.13
CA LYS A 127 -6.93 -6.75 -2.46
C LYS A 127 -5.75 -7.72 -2.46
N LEU A 128 -4.66 -7.39 -1.78
CA LEU A 128 -3.51 -8.29 -1.64
C LEU A 128 -3.87 -9.57 -0.88
N ASN A 129 -4.62 -9.43 0.22
CA ASN A 129 -5.10 -10.58 0.99
C ASN A 129 -6.00 -11.49 0.15
N GLN A 130 -6.86 -10.91 -0.70
CA GLN A 130 -7.71 -11.68 -1.60
C GLN A 130 -6.88 -12.43 -2.67
N LYS A 131 -5.99 -11.74 -3.39
CA LYS A 131 -5.09 -12.37 -4.37
C LYS A 131 -4.24 -13.47 -3.74
N ALA A 132 -3.76 -13.28 -2.51
CA ALA A 132 -2.99 -14.28 -1.76
C ALA A 132 -3.80 -15.53 -1.42
N ARG A 133 -5.10 -15.38 -1.13
CA ARG A 133 -6.03 -16.51 -0.88
C ARG A 133 -6.36 -17.24 -2.17
N GLU A 134 -6.57 -16.52 -3.27
CA GLU A 134 -6.78 -17.11 -4.60
C GLU A 134 -5.54 -17.89 -5.07
N SER A 135 -4.34 -17.32 -4.86
CA SER A 135 -3.06 -17.97 -5.18
C SER A 135 -2.76 -19.21 -4.32
N ARG A 136 -3.44 -19.39 -3.18
CA ARG A 136 -3.36 -20.62 -2.36
C ARG A 136 -4.22 -21.76 -2.89
N ALA A 137 -5.28 -21.44 -3.64
CA ALA A 137 -6.21 -22.43 -4.16
C ALA A 137 -5.58 -23.24 -5.31
N ASP A 138 -4.77 -22.59 -6.16
CA ASP A 138 -3.99 -23.24 -7.22
C ASP A 138 -2.67 -23.83 -6.68
N LYS A 139 -2.77 -25.02 -6.09
CA LYS A 139 -1.68 -25.67 -5.34
C LYS A 139 -0.50 -26.24 -6.16
N GLN A 140 -0.40 -26.06 -7.48
CA GLN A 140 0.61 -26.77 -8.27
C GLN A 140 1.30 -25.90 -9.31
N GLY A 141 2.47 -25.34 -8.95
CA GLY A 141 3.37 -24.73 -9.92
C GLY A 141 4.75 -24.31 -9.35
N PRO A 142 5.79 -24.22 -10.20
CA PRO A 142 6.98 -23.42 -9.90
C PRO A 142 6.53 -21.99 -9.56
N MET A 143 7.39 -21.19 -8.91
CA MET A 143 7.02 -19.90 -8.30
C MET A 143 5.97 -19.16 -9.13
N SER A 144 4.72 -19.07 -8.64
CA SER A 144 3.71 -18.36 -9.41
C SER A 144 4.19 -16.92 -9.50
N GLU A 145 4.29 -16.44 -10.73
CA GLU A 145 4.53 -15.04 -11.04
C GLU A 145 3.63 -14.13 -10.20
N ASP A 146 2.44 -14.61 -9.84
CA ASP A 146 1.48 -13.94 -8.96
C ASP A 146 1.99 -13.72 -7.54
N MET A 147 2.74 -14.66 -6.97
CA MET A 147 3.31 -14.53 -5.63
C MET A 147 4.43 -13.48 -5.60
N ILE A 148 5.22 -13.41 -6.68
CA ILE A 148 6.22 -12.35 -6.86
C ILE A 148 5.51 -11.00 -6.99
N LYS A 149 4.45 -10.93 -7.81
CA LYS A 149 3.64 -9.71 -7.98
C LYS A 149 3.00 -9.26 -6.65
N ILE A 150 2.47 -10.18 -5.84
CA ILE A 150 1.90 -9.86 -4.52
C ILE A 150 3.00 -9.32 -3.59
N ALA A 151 4.16 -9.99 -3.51
CA ALA A 151 5.28 -9.51 -2.69
C ALA A 151 5.75 -8.12 -3.13
N GLN A 152 5.82 -7.88 -4.44
CA GLN A 152 6.16 -6.57 -5.01
C GLN A 152 5.12 -5.49 -4.68
N GLU A 153 3.83 -5.76 -4.85
CA GLU A 153 2.75 -4.82 -4.49
C GLU A 153 2.78 -4.51 -2.99
N GLN A 154 3.11 -5.49 -2.15
CA GLN A 154 3.25 -5.28 -0.71
C GLN A 154 4.50 -4.46 -0.35
N ALA A 155 5.64 -4.69 -1.02
CA ALA A 155 6.84 -3.88 -0.84
C ALA A 155 6.62 -2.41 -1.22
N ARG A 156 5.82 -2.15 -2.26
CA ARG A 156 5.40 -0.78 -2.60
C ARG A 156 4.58 -0.12 -1.51
N LEU A 157 3.63 -0.86 -0.93
CA LEU A 157 2.83 -0.35 0.18
C LEU A 157 3.70 -0.08 1.40
N ARG A 158 4.66 -0.96 1.71
CA ARG A 158 5.63 -0.79 2.78
C ARG A 158 6.48 0.46 2.59
N GLN A 159 7.00 0.72 1.39
CA GLN A 159 7.77 1.93 1.07
C GLN A 159 6.95 3.21 1.30
N GLU A 160 5.69 3.21 0.92
CA GLU A 160 4.80 4.36 1.15
C GLU A 160 4.56 4.61 2.64
N LEU A 161 4.43 3.54 3.44
CA LEU A 161 4.32 3.65 4.90
C LEU A 161 5.62 4.10 5.56
N GLU A 162 6.78 3.70 5.04
CA GLU A 162 8.09 4.18 5.51
C GLU A 162 8.28 5.68 5.26
N GLU A 163 7.91 6.16 4.06
CA GLU A 163 7.92 7.60 3.74
C GLU A 163 7.02 8.38 4.71
N LYS A 164 5.82 7.84 4.99
CA LYS A 164 4.88 8.45 5.95
C LYS A 164 5.42 8.41 7.36
N LEU A 165 6.04 7.30 7.78
CA LEU A 165 6.66 7.18 9.08
C LEU A 165 7.72 8.28 9.26
N GLN A 166 8.57 8.52 8.24
CA GLN A 166 9.55 9.60 8.26
C GLN A 166 8.90 10.99 8.36
N ASP A 167 7.78 11.23 7.66
CA ASP A 167 7.05 12.50 7.74
C ASP A 167 6.50 12.79 9.15
N ILE A 168 6.11 11.74 9.88
CA ILE A 168 5.44 11.81 11.18
C ILE A 168 6.44 11.75 12.34
N GLN A 169 7.59 11.11 12.12
CA GLN A 169 8.60 10.90 13.15
C GLN A 169 9.04 12.23 13.78
N GLY A 170 8.99 12.29 15.11
CA GLY A 170 9.35 13.48 15.88
C GLY A 170 8.26 14.55 16.01
N ARG A 171 7.03 14.30 15.54
CA ARG A 171 5.89 15.19 15.81
C ARG A 171 5.35 14.97 17.24
N PRO A 172 5.00 16.02 17.98
CA PRO A 172 4.37 15.87 19.29
C PRO A 172 3.05 15.08 19.19
N GLY A 173 2.91 14.03 20.00
CA GLY A 173 1.69 13.22 20.06
C GLY A 173 1.58 12.11 19.00
N SER A 174 2.62 11.86 18.20
CA SER A 174 2.61 10.79 17.19
C SER A 174 3.20 9.45 17.64
N ASP A 175 3.65 9.31 18.88
CA ASP A 175 4.41 8.14 19.37
C ASP A 175 3.67 6.80 19.16
N ASN A 176 2.37 6.78 19.43
CA ASN A 176 1.54 5.58 19.25
C ASN A 176 1.36 5.21 17.77
N LEU A 177 1.22 6.21 16.90
CA LEU A 177 1.11 6.02 15.46
C LEU A 177 2.46 5.56 14.89
N GLU A 178 3.57 6.15 15.33
CA GLU A 178 4.93 5.76 14.93
C GLU A 178 5.20 4.29 15.27
N LYS A 179 4.86 3.86 16.50
CA LYS A 179 5.02 2.47 16.93
C LYS A 179 4.17 1.51 16.10
N SER A 180 2.90 1.86 15.88
CA SER A 180 1.96 1.04 15.11
C SER A 180 2.41 0.88 13.65
N LEU A 181 2.91 1.95 13.03
CA LEU A 181 3.46 1.92 11.69
C LEU A 181 4.76 1.11 11.61
N LYS A 182 5.65 1.20 12.60
CA LYS A 182 6.86 0.34 12.67
C LYS A 182 6.50 -1.15 12.76
N ASP A 183 5.55 -1.50 13.62
CA ASP A 183 5.08 -2.88 13.78
C ASP A 183 4.41 -3.41 12.50
N LEU A 184 3.63 -2.55 11.83
CA LEU A 184 3.03 -2.84 10.54
C LEU A 184 4.08 -3.09 9.44
N ILE A 185 5.05 -2.21 9.30
CA ILE A 185 6.16 -2.33 8.34
C ILE A 185 6.91 -3.65 8.56
N LYS A 186 7.23 -3.99 9.82
CA LYS A 186 7.88 -5.25 10.17
C LYS A 186 7.05 -6.48 9.79
N ASN A 187 5.73 -6.42 9.96
CA ASN A 187 4.85 -7.52 9.56
C ASN A 187 4.74 -7.64 8.03
N MET A 188 4.75 -6.51 7.30
CA MET A 188 4.81 -6.50 5.84
C MET A 188 6.10 -7.14 5.32
N GLU A 189 7.25 -6.86 5.93
CA GLU A 189 8.54 -7.47 5.54
C GLU A 189 8.52 -8.99 5.71
N LYS A 190 8.01 -9.47 6.84
CA LYS A 190 7.91 -10.92 7.05
C LYS A 190 6.96 -11.55 6.03
N ASN A 191 5.81 -10.91 5.75
CA ASN A 191 4.88 -11.42 4.76
C ASN A 191 5.50 -11.46 3.35
N GLU A 192 6.23 -10.42 2.97
CA GLU A 192 7.03 -10.36 1.75
C GLU A 192 8.01 -11.54 1.64
N THR A 193 8.77 -11.83 2.71
CA THR A 193 9.68 -12.99 2.73
C THR A 193 8.96 -14.32 2.58
N ASP A 194 7.77 -14.44 3.19
CA ASP A 194 7.00 -15.67 3.12
C ASP A 194 6.36 -15.88 1.75
N PHE A 195 5.91 -14.81 1.08
CA PHE A 195 5.45 -14.90 -0.32
C PHE A 195 6.56 -15.37 -1.24
N VAL A 196 7.74 -14.77 -1.13
CA VAL A 196 8.91 -15.13 -1.94
C VAL A 196 9.39 -16.56 -1.66
N ASN A 197 9.27 -17.03 -0.42
CA ASN A 197 9.62 -18.40 -0.03
C ASN A 197 8.49 -19.42 -0.20
N LYS A 198 7.33 -19.01 -0.73
CA LYS A 198 6.13 -19.86 -0.83
C LYS A 198 5.60 -20.39 0.50
N ARG A 199 5.86 -19.68 1.60
CA ARG A 199 5.39 -20.02 2.95
C ARG A 199 3.97 -19.51 3.16
N LEU A 200 3.02 -20.18 2.51
CA LEU A 200 1.59 -19.89 2.60
C LEU A 200 0.97 -20.55 3.85
N ASN A 201 1.50 -20.24 5.05
CA ASN A 201 1.05 -20.80 6.32
C ASN A 201 -0.08 -19.97 6.98
N GLN A 202 -0.72 -20.50 8.02
CA GLN A 202 -1.74 -19.75 8.77
C GLN A 202 -1.18 -18.46 9.40
N GLU A 203 0.10 -18.46 9.80
CA GLU A 203 0.76 -17.28 10.37
C GLU A 203 0.82 -16.08 9.39
N LEU A 204 1.08 -16.32 8.10
CA LEU A 204 1.01 -15.29 7.05
C LEU A 204 -0.40 -14.69 6.97
N GLN A 205 -1.42 -15.56 7.01
CA GLN A 205 -2.81 -15.13 6.93
C GLN A 205 -3.21 -14.32 8.18
N ASN A 206 -2.82 -14.78 9.36
CA ASN A 206 -3.05 -14.04 10.61
C ASN A 206 -2.39 -12.66 10.57
N ARG A 207 -1.15 -12.57 10.07
CA ARG A 207 -0.49 -11.26 9.88
C ARG A 207 -1.24 -10.38 8.88
N GLN A 208 -1.65 -10.92 7.74
CA GLN A 208 -2.47 -10.21 6.75
C GLN A 208 -3.77 -9.65 7.35
N ASP A 209 -4.44 -10.43 8.20
CA ASP A 209 -5.69 -10.04 8.86
C ASP A 209 -5.42 -9.00 9.97
N LEU A 210 -4.28 -9.07 10.68
CA LEU A 210 -3.85 -8.08 11.69
C LEU A 210 -3.40 -6.74 11.09
N MET A 211 -2.84 -6.73 9.88
CA MET A 211 -2.38 -5.49 9.25
C MET A 211 -3.53 -4.57 8.82
N LEU A 212 -4.69 -5.14 8.45
CA LEU A 212 -5.86 -4.37 8.02
C LEU A 212 -6.38 -3.38 9.08
N PRO A 213 -6.65 -3.78 10.34
CA PRO A 213 -7.12 -2.84 11.35
C PRO A 213 -6.07 -1.77 11.66
N ILE A 214 -4.78 -2.14 11.73
CA ILE A 214 -3.69 -1.19 11.98
C ILE A 214 -3.60 -0.16 10.85
N LEU A 215 -3.74 -0.59 9.60
CA LEU A 215 -3.78 0.31 8.44
C LEU A 215 -4.97 1.27 8.50
N LEU A 216 -6.15 0.76 8.83
CA LEU A 216 -7.36 1.58 8.92
C LEU A 216 -7.25 2.61 10.05
N GLU A 217 -6.73 2.21 11.20
CA GLU A 217 -6.48 3.09 12.34
C GLU A 217 -5.42 4.14 12.00
N SER A 218 -4.32 3.73 11.37
CA SER A 218 -3.26 4.65 10.92
C SER A 218 -3.77 5.68 9.93
N GLU A 219 -4.62 5.28 8.99
CA GLU A 219 -5.26 6.22 8.05
C GLU A 219 -6.20 7.21 8.72
N LYS A 220 -6.99 6.74 9.70
CA LYS A 220 -7.88 7.62 10.48
C LYS A 220 -7.06 8.63 11.26
N ALA A 221 -6.04 8.18 11.99
CA ALA A 221 -5.15 9.04 12.76
C ALA A 221 -4.46 10.10 11.88
N LEU A 222 -4.05 9.73 10.67
CA LEU A 222 -3.46 10.68 9.73
C LEU A 222 -4.43 11.70 9.17
N LYS A 223 -5.69 11.30 8.94
CA LYS A 223 -6.74 12.25 8.54
C LYS A 223 -7.04 13.22 9.66
N GLU A 224 -7.18 12.74 10.89
CA GLU A 224 -7.43 13.56 12.07
C GLU A 224 -6.27 14.53 12.36
N GLN A 225 -5.01 14.13 12.10
CA GLN A 225 -3.85 15.02 12.21
C GLN A 225 -3.75 16.06 11.07
N GLY A 226 -4.15 15.69 9.85
CA GLY A 226 -4.10 16.57 8.68
C GLY A 226 -5.29 17.53 8.59
N GLU A 227 -6.40 17.17 9.21
CA GLU A 227 -7.49 18.06 9.55
C GLU A 227 -7.06 18.86 10.79
N ASP A 228 -6.28 19.93 10.58
CA ASP A 228 -6.36 21.08 11.48
C ASP A 228 -7.85 21.27 11.80
N PRO A 229 -8.27 21.42 13.07
CA PRO A 229 -9.64 21.72 13.41
C PRO A 229 -9.95 23.09 12.81
N LYS A 230 -10.28 23.12 11.51
CA LYS A 230 -10.74 24.26 10.76
C LYS A 230 -12.09 24.57 11.34
N LYS A 231 -12.05 25.28 12.48
CA LYS A 231 -13.20 25.82 13.17
C LYS A 231 -14.35 24.82 13.13
N GLU A 232 -14.35 23.83 14.03
CA GLU A 232 -15.63 23.43 14.59
C GLU A 232 -16.20 24.68 15.28
N SER A 233 -16.77 25.60 14.50
CA SER A 233 -17.68 26.61 14.99
C SER A 233 -18.90 25.83 15.45
N LYS A 234 -18.83 25.31 16.67
CA LYS A 234 -20.01 24.84 17.41
C LYS A 234 -21.00 25.97 17.70
N ASN A 235 -20.75 27.18 17.20
CA ASN A 235 -21.61 28.35 17.39
C ASN A 235 -22.69 28.51 16.29
N ALA A 236 -22.76 27.64 15.28
CA ALA A 236 -23.82 27.72 14.27
C ALA A 236 -25.08 26.87 14.59
N LEU A 237 -25.01 26.00 15.61
CA LEU A 237 -26.11 25.10 16.00
C LEU A 237 -26.54 25.23 17.47
N GLU A 238 -25.95 26.16 18.24
CA GLU A 238 -26.65 26.69 19.41
C GLU A 238 -27.83 27.51 18.90
N LYS A 239 -28.94 26.79 18.69
CA LYS A 239 -30.31 27.27 18.61
C LYS A 239 -30.40 28.70 19.09
N PHE A 240 -30.70 29.63 18.18
CA PHE A 240 -31.54 30.77 18.52
C PHE A 240 -32.72 30.18 19.31
N ARG A 241 -32.67 30.29 20.65
CA ARG A 241 -33.83 30.08 21.48
C ARG A 241 -34.72 31.28 21.18
N GLU A 242 -35.54 31.16 20.14
CA GLU A 242 -36.64 32.09 19.83
C GLU A 242 -37.79 31.92 20.84
N SER A 243 -37.49 31.79 22.13
CA SER A 243 -38.49 31.93 23.17
C SER A 243 -38.13 33.21 23.93
N PRO A 244 -39.02 34.22 23.95
CA PRO A 244 -38.81 35.42 24.74
C PRO A 244 -38.42 35.03 26.18
N PRO A 245 -37.55 35.80 26.85
CA PRO A 245 -37.24 35.59 28.27
C PRO A 245 -38.53 35.33 29.05
N PRO A 246 -38.57 34.40 30.04
CA PRO A 246 -39.80 34.04 30.75
C PRO A 246 -40.58 35.24 31.30
N ASN A 247 -39.87 36.33 31.63
CA ASN A 247 -40.44 37.58 32.13
C ASN A 247 -41.20 38.41 31.08
N LEU A 248 -40.97 38.17 29.79
CA LEU A 248 -41.64 38.84 28.66
C LEU A 248 -42.91 38.13 28.22
N LEU A 249 -43.07 36.84 28.52
CA LEU A 249 -44.27 36.06 28.17
C LEU A 249 -45.57 36.67 28.72
N PRO A 250 -45.66 37.12 29.99
CA PRO A 250 -46.88 37.73 30.51
C PRO A 250 -47.24 39.04 29.80
N TYR A 251 -46.22 39.80 29.40
CA TYR A 251 -46.40 41.08 28.70
C TYR A 251 -46.87 40.86 27.25
N LEU A 252 -46.26 39.92 26.53
CA LEU A 252 -46.65 39.54 25.18
C LEU A 252 -48.06 38.95 25.14
N LYS A 253 -48.41 38.10 26.12
CA LYS A 253 -49.76 37.55 26.25
C LYS A 253 -50.80 38.64 26.51
N LYS A 254 -50.50 39.61 27.38
CA LYS A 254 -51.36 40.80 27.58
C LYS A 254 -51.49 41.64 26.31
N LEU A 255 -50.42 41.82 25.55
CA LEU A 255 -50.43 42.53 24.26
C LEU A 255 -51.33 41.83 23.24
N GLU A 256 -51.25 40.51 23.12
CA GLU A 256 -52.12 39.73 22.25
C GLU A 256 -53.58 39.75 22.70
N GLU A 257 -53.84 39.60 24.00
CA GLU A 257 -55.18 39.73 24.57
C GLU A 257 -55.78 41.10 24.24
N ASN A 258 -55.00 42.18 24.44
CA ASN A 258 -55.39 43.55 24.07
C ASN A 258 -55.63 43.69 22.57
N ARG A 259 -54.77 43.12 21.72
CA ARG A 259 -54.95 43.15 20.26
C ARG A 259 -56.19 42.37 19.82
N SER A 260 -56.50 41.27 20.50
CA SER A 260 -57.68 40.45 20.24
C SER A 260 -58.98 41.14 20.67
N LEU A 261 -58.94 42.00 21.71
CA LEU A 261 -60.06 42.86 22.11
C LEU A 261 -60.42 43.86 21.00
N TYR A 262 -59.43 44.41 20.29
CA TYR A 262 -59.64 45.27 19.13
C TYR A 262 -60.03 44.51 17.86
N GLN A 263 -59.72 43.21 17.77
CA GLN A 263 -60.05 42.34 16.63
C GLN A 263 -61.28 41.46 16.87
N ARG A 264 -62.09 41.72 17.92
CA ARG A 264 -63.40 41.09 18.00
C ARG A 264 -64.21 41.51 16.79
N LYS A 265 -64.54 40.51 15.96
CA LYS A 265 -65.43 40.61 14.80
C LYS A 265 -66.60 41.56 15.12
N PRO A 266 -66.95 42.46 14.19
CA PRO A 266 -67.94 43.47 14.46
C PRO A 266 -69.28 42.80 14.81
N VAL A 267 -69.99 43.41 15.75
CA VAL A 267 -71.46 43.31 15.86
C VAL A 267 -72.04 43.31 14.45
N ASP A 268 -73.10 42.54 14.17
CA ASP A 268 -73.73 42.43 12.85
C ASP A 268 -74.20 43.80 12.32
N LEU A 269 -73.27 44.53 11.72
CA LEU A 269 -73.48 45.86 11.15
C LEU A 269 -73.99 45.68 9.74
N THR A 270 -74.94 46.53 9.33
CA THR A 270 -75.42 46.54 7.95
C THR A 270 -74.27 46.87 6.98
N PRO A 271 -74.28 46.37 5.73
CA PRO A 271 -73.14 46.46 4.80
C PRO A 271 -72.60 47.90 4.61
N SER A 272 -73.47 48.90 4.61
CA SER A 272 -73.07 50.31 4.49
C SER A 272 -72.21 50.81 5.66
N TYR A 273 -72.44 50.31 6.87
CA TYR A 273 -71.67 50.69 8.05
C TYR A 273 -70.35 49.93 8.15
N GLN A 274 -70.28 48.71 7.64
CA GLN A 274 -69.03 47.94 7.58
C GLN A 274 -67.98 48.64 6.71
N GLU A 275 -68.38 49.16 5.54
CA GLU A 275 -67.45 49.91 4.67
C GLU A 275 -66.91 51.18 5.34
N LYS A 276 -67.77 51.91 6.08
CA LYS A 276 -67.35 53.13 6.80
C LYS A 276 -66.35 52.81 7.91
N VAL A 277 -66.59 51.74 8.66
CA VAL A 277 -65.68 51.28 9.72
C VAL A 277 -64.34 50.83 9.14
N LEU A 278 -64.34 50.08 8.03
CA LEU A 278 -63.12 49.66 7.36
C LEU A 278 -62.32 50.84 6.80
N ARG A 279 -62.98 51.86 6.23
CA ARG A 279 -62.30 53.10 5.80
C ARG A 279 -61.67 53.85 6.97
N TYR A 280 -62.38 53.97 8.08
CA TYR A 280 -61.86 54.63 9.28
C TYR A 280 -60.65 53.89 9.86
N LEU A 281 -60.73 52.56 10.01
CA LEU A 281 -59.63 51.75 10.54
C LEU A 281 -58.39 51.76 9.65
N ASN A 282 -58.56 51.86 8.32
CA ASN A 282 -57.44 51.96 7.39
C ASN A 282 -56.72 53.33 7.42
N GLN A 283 -57.28 54.37 8.04
CA GLN A 283 -56.56 55.64 8.22
C GLN A 283 -55.52 55.60 9.35
N PHE A 284 -55.61 54.61 10.25
CA PHE A 284 -54.70 54.45 11.40
C PHE A 284 -53.67 53.32 11.21
N LYS A 285 -53.59 52.76 9.99
CA LYS A 285 -52.49 51.89 9.56
C LYS A 285 -51.41 52.73 8.89
#